data_AF-A0A447QQ63-F1
#
_entry.id   AF-A0A447QQ63-F1
#
_cell.length_a   1.000
_cell.length_b   1.000
_cell.length_c   1.000
_cell.angle_alpha   90.00
_cell.angle_beta   90.00
_cell.angle_gamma   90.00
#
_symmetry.space_group_name_H-M   'P 1'
#
loop_
_entity.id
_entity.type
_entity.pdbx_description
1 polymer ?
#
loop_
_entity_poly.entity_id
_entity_poly.type
_entity_poly.pdbx_seq_one_letter_code
_entity_poly.pdbx_strand_id
1 'polypeptide(L)'
;MKDNGLLTRYTIFAGLIAGVGLTLVYLSLFKLGSGSGVLVPEATNGAVILHAYVQNTFGGLGSFFLAALIFIACMVTAVGLTCACAEFFAQYLPFSYKTLVFILGLFSMFVSNLGLSHLIHLSIPVLTAIYPPCIVLVVLSFTMRMWNSAPKVIAPVMLVSLLFGILDAVKAAGFENLLPAWSTHLPLAGQGLAWLPPSVLMLVLAAIYDRVCSRSEATAH
;
A
#
# COMPACT_ATOMS: atom_id res chain seq x y z
N MET A 1 -7.24 -3.97 34.45
CA MET A 1 -5.90 -3.47 34.09
C MET A 1 -4.87 -4.55 33.74
N LYS A 2 -5.04 -5.84 34.12
CA LYS A 2 -4.06 -6.92 33.83
C LYS A 2 -4.14 -7.49 32.39
N ASP A 3 -5.15 -7.09 31.61
CA ASP A 3 -5.47 -7.64 30.29
C ASP A 3 -4.78 -6.94 29.12
N ASN A 4 -4.56 -5.62 29.22
CA ASN A 4 -3.99 -4.82 28.12
C ASN A 4 -2.60 -5.31 27.69
N GLY A 5 -1.75 -5.70 28.65
CA GLY A 5 -0.40 -6.21 28.34
C GLY A 5 -0.41 -7.59 27.67
N LEU A 6 -1.39 -8.44 27.98
CA LEU A 6 -1.56 -9.74 27.33
C LEU A 6 -2.11 -9.56 25.92
N LEU A 7 -3.14 -8.70 25.75
CA LEU A 7 -3.68 -8.34 24.44
C LEU A 7 -2.60 -7.77 23.51
N THR A 8 -1.82 -6.79 23.97
CA THR A 8 -0.71 -6.23 23.17
C THR A 8 0.30 -7.30 22.77
N ARG A 9 0.67 -8.20 23.69
CA ARG A 9 1.63 -9.27 23.40
C ARG A 9 1.08 -10.27 22.39
N TYR A 10 -0.19 -10.68 22.50
CA TYR A 10 -0.83 -11.55 21.52
C TYR A 10 -0.96 -10.88 20.15
N THR A 11 -1.32 -9.60 20.10
CA THR A 11 -1.38 -8.84 18.83
C THR A 11 0.00 -8.75 18.17
N ILE A 12 1.07 -8.55 18.94
CA ILE A 12 2.45 -8.54 18.40
C ILE A 12 2.81 -9.91 17.83
N PHE A 13 2.56 -11.00 18.55
CA PHE A 13 2.86 -12.35 18.04
C PHE A 13 2.04 -12.69 16.79
N ALA A 14 0.74 -12.38 16.79
CA ALA A 14 -0.12 -12.58 15.63
C ALA A 14 0.36 -11.78 14.42
N GLY A 15 0.71 -10.50 14.62
CA GLY A 15 1.26 -9.63 13.58
C GLY A 15 2.60 -10.12 13.04
N LEU A 16 3.49 -10.62 13.91
CA LEU A 16 4.79 -11.16 13.50
C LEU A 16 4.61 -12.43 12.65
N ILE A 17 3.75 -13.35 13.07
CA ILE A 17 3.45 -14.58 12.32
C ILE A 17 2.86 -14.24 10.95
N ALA A 18 1.89 -13.32 10.91
CA ALA A 18 1.28 -12.85 9.66
C ALA A 18 2.30 -12.17 8.73
N GLY A 19 3.15 -11.30 9.28
CA GLY A 19 4.18 -10.58 8.50
C GLY A 19 5.23 -11.52 7.90
N VAL A 20 5.69 -12.50 8.68
CA VAL A 20 6.65 -13.51 8.19
C VAL A 20 6.01 -14.38 7.11
N GLY A 21 4.78 -14.84 7.32
CA GLY A 21 4.03 -15.61 6.33
C GLY A 21 3.85 -14.86 5.02
N LEU A 22 3.43 -13.58 5.09
CA LEU A 22 3.26 -12.74 3.90
C LEU A 22 4.59 -12.54 3.16
N THR A 23 5.67 -12.27 3.88
CA THR A 23 7.01 -12.07 3.29
C THR A 23 7.48 -13.31 2.54
N LEU A 24 7.34 -14.50 3.13
CA LEU A 24 7.71 -15.76 2.49
C LEU A 24 6.91 -16.02 1.21
N VAL A 25 5.60 -15.76 1.24
CA VAL A 25 4.74 -15.90 0.05
C VAL A 25 5.15 -14.91 -1.04
N TYR A 26 5.37 -13.63 -0.70
CA TYR A 26 5.78 -12.62 -1.68
C TYR A 26 7.15 -12.91 -2.31
N LEU A 27 8.12 -13.38 -1.53
CA LEU A 27 9.42 -13.80 -2.07
C LEU A 27 9.29 -14.99 -3.02
N SER A 28 8.40 -15.94 -2.70
CA SER A 28 8.10 -17.08 -3.58
C SER A 28 7.47 -16.61 -4.90
N LEU A 29 6.47 -15.71 -4.83
CA LEU A 29 5.84 -15.12 -6.01
C LEU A 29 6.82 -14.29 -6.85
N PHE A 30 7.75 -13.57 -6.22
CA PHE A 30 8.78 -12.81 -6.92
C PHE A 30 9.75 -13.71 -7.67
N LYS A 31 10.19 -14.81 -7.03
CA LYS A 31 11.00 -15.84 -7.69
C LYS A 31 10.27 -16.45 -8.89
N LEU A 32 8.99 -16.78 -8.73
CA LEU A 32 8.14 -17.27 -9.81
C LEU A 32 8.05 -16.27 -10.96
N GLY A 33 7.78 -14.99 -10.66
CA GLY A 33 7.72 -13.92 -11.66
C GLY A 33 9.04 -13.75 -12.42
N SER A 34 10.18 -13.77 -11.71
CA SER A 34 11.51 -13.63 -12.33
C SER A 34 11.88 -14.80 -13.25
N GLY A 35 11.47 -16.03 -12.91
CA GLY A 35 11.74 -17.23 -13.73
C GLY A 35 10.75 -17.43 -14.88
N SER A 36 9.54 -16.87 -14.76
CA SER A 36 8.47 -17.09 -15.73
C SER A 36 8.58 -16.25 -17.01
N GLY A 37 9.37 -15.17 -16.99
CA GLY A 37 9.67 -14.38 -18.20
C GLY A 37 10.36 -15.18 -19.31
N VAL A 38 10.95 -16.34 -18.98
CA VAL A 38 11.57 -17.26 -19.95
C VAL A 38 10.59 -18.34 -20.44
N LEU A 39 9.58 -18.70 -19.65
CA LEU A 39 8.61 -19.77 -19.98
C LEU A 39 7.32 -19.27 -20.65
N VAL A 40 6.89 -18.03 -20.42
CA VAL A 40 5.66 -17.46 -20.98
C VAL A 40 5.89 -16.01 -21.45
N PRO A 41 6.44 -15.80 -22.66
CA PRO A 41 6.75 -14.46 -23.19
C PRO A 41 5.51 -13.58 -23.46
N GLU A 42 4.31 -14.15 -23.51
CA GLU A 42 3.03 -13.48 -23.79
C GLU A 42 2.21 -13.15 -22.52
N ALA A 43 2.78 -13.29 -21.33
CA ALA A 43 2.01 -13.10 -20.10
C ALA A 43 1.67 -11.61 -19.86
N THR A 44 0.39 -11.28 -20.01
CA THR A 44 -0.13 -9.89 -19.86
C THR A 44 -0.36 -9.47 -18.40
N ASN A 45 -0.45 -10.41 -17.46
CA ASN A 45 -0.69 -10.10 -16.04
C ASN A 45 -0.20 -11.23 -15.11
N GLY A 46 -0.08 -10.92 -13.81
CA GLY A 46 0.42 -11.85 -12.79
C GLY A 46 -0.47 -13.09 -12.58
N ALA A 47 -1.78 -12.99 -12.82
CA ALA A 47 -2.69 -14.14 -12.70
C ALA A 47 -2.46 -15.18 -13.81
N VAL A 48 -2.19 -14.72 -15.04
CA VAL A 48 -1.84 -15.58 -16.18
C VAL A 48 -0.50 -16.29 -15.93
N ILE A 49 0.50 -15.57 -15.40
CA ILE A 49 1.80 -16.16 -15.02
C ILE A 49 1.60 -17.29 -14.01
N LEU A 50 0.86 -17.03 -12.93
CA LEU A 50 0.63 -17.99 -11.87
C LEU A 50 -0.13 -19.23 -12.36
N HIS A 51 -1.20 -19.01 -13.14
CA HIS A 51 -1.98 -20.09 -13.71
C HIS A 51 -1.15 -20.94 -14.68
N ALA A 52 -0.37 -20.32 -15.58
CA ALA A 52 0.50 -21.03 -16.51
C ALA A 52 1.58 -21.85 -15.78
N TYR A 53 2.15 -21.32 -14.70
CA TYR A 53 3.14 -22.05 -13.89
C TYR A 53 2.53 -23.28 -13.21
N VAL A 54 1.34 -23.14 -12.61
CA VAL A 54 0.65 -24.26 -11.95
C VAL A 54 0.18 -25.30 -12.96
N GLN A 55 -0.33 -24.88 -14.12
CA GLN A 55 -0.66 -25.80 -15.22
C GLN A 55 0.57 -26.62 -15.66
N ASN A 56 1.73 -25.99 -15.84
CA ASN A 56 2.95 -26.69 -16.25
C ASN A 56 3.47 -27.67 -15.17
N THR A 57 3.36 -27.30 -13.89
CA THR A 57 3.95 -28.09 -12.80
C THR A 57 3.02 -29.21 -12.30
N PHE A 58 1.72 -28.93 -12.19
CA PHE A 58 0.72 -29.79 -11.54
C PHE A 58 -0.39 -30.28 -12.48
N GLY A 59 -0.42 -29.80 -13.74
CA GLY A 59 -1.46 -30.14 -14.71
C GLY A 59 -2.84 -29.56 -14.37
N GLY A 60 -3.88 -30.10 -15.02
CA GLY A 60 -5.25 -29.58 -14.91
C GLY A 60 -5.86 -29.63 -13.50
N LEU A 61 -5.49 -30.62 -12.68
CA LEU A 61 -5.94 -30.70 -11.28
C LEU A 61 -5.35 -29.57 -10.42
N GLY A 62 -4.10 -29.17 -10.68
CA GLY A 62 -3.46 -28.07 -9.97
C GLY A 62 -4.17 -26.73 -10.18
N SER A 63 -4.68 -26.48 -11.38
CA SER A 63 -5.37 -25.23 -11.69
C SER A 63 -6.75 -25.11 -11.09
N PHE A 64 -7.48 -26.22 -10.96
CA PHE A 64 -8.75 -26.19 -10.21
C PHE A 64 -8.50 -25.85 -8.74
N PHE A 65 -7.47 -26.44 -8.14
CA PHE A 65 -7.07 -26.15 -6.76
C PHE A 65 -6.61 -24.69 -6.59
N LEU A 66 -5.81 -24.18 -7.54
CA LEU A 66 -5.39 -22.78 -7.56
C LEU A 66 -6.58 -21.82 -7.63
N ALA A 67 -7.56 -22.11 -8.49
CA ALA A 67 -8.76 -21.29 -8.62
C ALA A 67 -9.56 -21.24 -7.30
N ALA A 68 -9.72 -22.39 -6.63
CA ALA A 68 -10.39 -22.44 -5.33
C ALA A 68 -9.64 -21.65 -4.25
N LEU A 69 -8.30 -21.77 -4.20
CA LEU A 69 -7.47 -21.01 -3.25
C LEU A 69 -7.55 -19.50 -3.48
N ILE A 70 -7.41 -19.05 -4.73
CA ILE A 70 -7.52 -17.63 -5.09
C ILE A 70 -8.91 -17.12 -4.76
N PHE A 71 -9.96 -17.89 -5.05
CA PHE A 71 -11.34 -17.50 -4.72
C PHE A 71 -11.50 -17.25 -3.22
N ILE A 72 -11.05 -18.18 -2.37
CA ILE A 72 -11.12 -18.03 -0.91
C ILE A 72 -10.30 -16.82 -0.43
N ALA A 73 -9.07 -16.65 -0.95
CA ALA A 73 -8.19 -15.55 -0.58
C ALA A 73 -8.78 -14.18 -0.97
N CYS A 74 -9.32 -14.07 -2.19
CA CYS A 74 -9.96 -12.84 -2.66
C CYS A 74 -11.26 -12.55 -1.90
N MET A 75 -12.02 -13.58 -1.50
CA MET A 75 -13.25 -13.44 -0.74
C MET A 75 -12.99 -12.78 0.62
N VAL A 76 -11.99 -13.25 1.38
CA VAL A 76 -11.67 -12.65 2.68
C VAL A 76 -11.18 -11.20 2.56
N THR A 77 -10.39 -10.89 1.53
CA THR A 77 -9.95 -9.49 1.29
C THR A 77 -11.10 -8.59 0.87
N ALA A 78 -12.03 -9.08 0.03
CA ALA A 78 -13.19 -8.31 -0.40
C ALA A 78 -14.12 -8.02 0.78
N VAL A 79 -14.38 -9.01 1.63
CA VAL A 79 -15.19 -8.84 2.85
C VAL A 79 -14.51 -7.86 3.81
N GLY A 80 -13.20 -8.02 4.09
CA GLY A 80 -12.47 -7.16 5.00
C GLY A 80 -12.46 -5.69 4.57
N LEU A 81 -12.13 -5.41 3.30
CA LEU A 81 -12.11 -4.05 2.77
C LEU A 81 -13.52 -3.43 2.72
N THR A 82 -14.54 -4.21 2.32
CA THR A 82 -15.91 -3.71 2.25
C THR A 82 -16.44 -3.34 3.64
N CYS A 83 -16.17 -4.17 4.66
CA CYS A 83 -16.54 -3.86 6.05
C CYS A 83 -15.84 -2.59 6.53
N ALA A 84 -14.52 -2.48 6.36
CA ALA A 84 -13.74 -1.32 6.80
C ALA A 84 -14.19 -0.02 6.11
N CYS A 85 -14.40 -0.06 4.80
CA CYS A 85 -14.90 1.09 4.04
C CYS A 85 -16.32 1.47 4.47
N ALA A 86 -17.23 0.50 4.61
CA ALA A 86 -18.60 0.78 5.02
C ALA A 86 -18.67 1.36 6.44
N GLU A 87 -17.84 0.88 7.36
CA GLU A 87 -17.74 1.43 8.72
C GLU A 87 -17.18 2.85 8.71
N PHE A 88 -16.11 3.10 7.94
CA PHE A 88 -15.54 4.43 7.77
C PHE A 88 -16.58 5.41 7.19
N PHE A 89 -17.23 5.07 6.09
CA PHE A 89 -18.23 5.94 5.47
C PHE A 89 -19.50 6.12 6.31
N ALA A 90 -19.89 5.13 7.11
CA ALA A 90 -21.03 5.26 8.03
C ALA A 90 -20.79 6.28 9.15
N GLN A 91 -19.52 6.57 9.50
CA GLN A 91 -19.19 7.62 10.46
C GLN A 91 -19.28 9.03 9.87
N TYR A 92 -19.05 9.19 8.56
CA TYR A 92 -19.02 10.49 7.90
C TYR A 92 -20.27 10.82 7.07
N LEU A 93 -21.03 9.82 6.62
CA LEU A 93 -22.28 9.98 5.88
C LEU A 93 -23.50 9.50 6.68
N PRO A 94 -24.68 10.11 6.49
CA PRO A 94 -25.91 9.71 7.16
C PRO A 94 -26.54 8.39 6.64
N PHE A 95 -25.78 7.58 5.88
CA PHE A 95 -26.28 6.34 5.29
C PHE A 95 -26.08 5.13 6.21
N SER A 96 -27.01 4.18 6.18
CA SER A 96 -26.89 2.93 6.93
C SER A 96 -25.76 2.05 6.36
N TYR A 97 -25.02 1.39 7.24
CA TYR A 97 -23.96 0.41 6.90
C TYR A 97 -24.40 -0.59 5.82
N LYS A 98 -25.63 -1.12 5.92
CA LYS A 98 -26.16 -2.09 4.95
C LYS A 98 -26.26 -1.53 3.53
N THR A 99 -26.66 -0.26 3.41
CA THR A 99 -26.77 0.42 2.12
C THR A 99 -25.39 0.68 1.52
N LEU A 100 -24.42 1.09 2.34
CA LEU A 100 -23.04 1.32 1.90
C LEU A 100 -22.38 0.02 1.39
N VAL A 101 -22.56 -1.09 2.10
CA VAL A 101 -22.05 -2.41 1.66
C VAL A 101 -22.66 -2.80 0.31
N PHE A 102 -23.97 -2.60 0.11
CA PHE A 102 -24.62 -2.92 -1.15
C PHE A 102 -24.10 -2.06 -2.31
N ILE A 103 -23.92 -0.75 -2.08
CA ILE A 103 -23.37 0.17 -3.09
C ILE A 103 -21.94 -0.21 -3.45
N LEU A 104 -21.07 -0.48 -2.46
CA LEU A 104 -19.68 -0.88 -2.69
C LEU A 104 -19.60 -2.22 -3.45
N GLY A 105 -20.45 -3.18 -3.10
CA GLY A 105 -20.53 -4.46 -3.80
C GLY A 105 -20.97 -4.31 -5.25
N LEU A 106 -22.01 -3.52 -5.52
CA LEU A 106 -22.51 -3.26 -6.87
C LEU A 106 -21.48 -2.52 -7.72
N PHE A 107 -20.79 -1.54 -7.13
CA PHE A 107 -19.67 -0.85 -7.77
C PHE A 107 -18.53 -1.80 -8.11
N SER A 108 -18.12 -2.66 -7.17
CA SER A 108 -17.08 -3.67 -7.42
C SER A 108 -17.47 -4.64 -8.52
N MET A 109 -18.74 -5.04 -8.60
CA MET A 109 -19.25 -5.91 -9.66
C MET A 109 -19.15 -5.23 -11.03
N PHE A 110 -19.48 -3.93 -11.11
CA PHE A 110 -19.33 -3.16 -12.34
C PHE A 110 -17.85 -3.02 -12.75
N VAL A 111 -16.98 -2.66 -11.80
CA VAL A 111 -15.54 -2.49 -12.04
C VAL A 111 -14.87 -3.80 -12.46
N SER A 112 -15.29 -4.93 -11.90
CA SER A 112 -14.77 -6.25 -12.26
C SER A 112 -15.00 -6.62 -13.74
N ASN A 113 -15.95 -5.99 -14.42
CA ASN A 113 -16.23 -6.25 -15.83
C ASN A 113 -15.29 -5.50 -16.80
N LEU A 114 -14.47 -4.55 -16.32
CA LEU A 114 -13.53 -3.80 -17.17
C LEU A 114 -12.24 -4.57 -17.54
N GLY A 115 -12.00 -5.73 -16.91
CA GLY A 115 -10.81 -6.55 -17.15
C GLY A 115 -9.60 -6.14 -16.30
N LEU A 116 -8.81 -7.14 -15.89
CA LEU A 116 -7.70 -6.97 -14.93
C LEU A 116 -6.58 -6.07 -15.46
N SER A 117 -6.24 -6.16 -16.74
CA SER A 117 -5.17 -5.35 -17.35
C SER A 117 -5.48 -3.85 -17.34
N HIS A 118 -6.70 -3.46 -17.70
CA HIS A 118 -7.15 -2.08 -17.60
C HIS A 118 -7.21 -1.59 -16.16
N LEU A 119 -7.71 -2.43 -15.24
CA LEU A 119 -7.76 -2.12 -13.83
C LEU A 119 -6.35 -1.86 -13.26
N ILE A 120 -5.38 -2.71 -13.60
CA ILE A 120 -3.98 -2.55 -13.20
C ILE A 120 -3.38 -1.26 -13.78
N HIS A 121 -3.58 -0.97 -15.07
CA HIS A 121 -3.03 0.23 -15.68
C HIS A 121 -3.56 1.54 -15.05
N LEU A 122 -4.81 1.54 -14.57
CA LEU A 122 -5.38 2.68 -13.83
C LEU A 122 -4.97 2.68 -12.36
N SER A 123 -4.84 1.49 -11.76
CA SER A 123 -4.52 1.36 -10.33
C SER A 123 -3.05 1.60 -10.02
N ILE A 124 -2.12 1.29 -10.93
CA ILE A 124 -0.69 1.60 -10.74
C ILE A 124 -0.47 3.08 -10.43
N PRO A 125 -0.87 4.06 -11.27
CA PRO A 125 -0.62 5.47 -10.99
C PRO A 125 -1.32 5.94 -9.71
N VAL A 126 -2.57 5.52 -9.49
CA VAL A 126 -3.32 5.86 -8.26
C VAL A 126 -2.61 5.32 -7.01
N LEU A 127 -2.16 4.05 -7.05
CA LEU A 127 -1.48 3.42 -5.93
C LEU A 127 -0.10 4.04 -5.71
N THR A 128 0.63 4.41 -6.75
CA THR A 128 1.92 5.12 -6.60
C THR A 128 1.77 6.52 -6.00
N ALA A 129 0.63 7.19 -6.19
CA ALA A 129 0.34 8.46 -5.54
C ALA A 129 0.03 8.30 -4.04
N ILE A 130 -0.72 7.24 -3.67
CA ILE A 130 -1.25 7.03 -2.32
C ILE A 130 -0.25 6.26 -1.43
N TYR A 131 0.59 5.40 -2.00
CA TYR A 131 1.56 4.58 -1.28
C TYR A 131 2.52 5.41 -0.39
N PRO A 132 3.16 6.49 -0.88
CA PRO A 132 4.09 7.30 -0.10
C PRO A 132 3.46 7.87 1.20
N PRO A 133 2.34 8.62 1.17
CA PRO A 133 1.76 9.15 2.39
C PRO A 133 1.27 8.05 3.33
N CYS A 134 0.78 6.91 2.81
CA CYS A 134 0.39 5.78 3.66
C CYS A 134 1.56 5.21 4.45
N ILE A 135 2.74 5.01 3.83
CA ILE A 135 3.93 4.55 4.56
C ILE A 135 4.34 5.57 5.61
N VAL A 136 4.38 6.84 5.24
CA VAL A 136 4.72 7.91 6.17
C VAL A 136 3.77 7.86 7.38
N LEU A 137 2.44 7.82 7.18
CA LEU A 137 1.50 7.70 8.30
C LEU A 137 1.79 6.50 9.20
N VAL A 138 2.04 5.33 8.64
CA VAL A 138 2.33 4.12 9.43
C VAL A 138 3.60 4.33 10.28
N VAL A 139 4.69 4.80 9.67
CA VAL A 139 5.97 5.05 10.37
C VAL A 139 5.81 6.13 11.45
N LEU A 140 5.09 7.20 11.14
CA LEU A 140 4.86 8.29 12.08
C LEU A 140 3.91 7.89 13.20
N SER A 141 2.91 7.03 12.96
CA SER A 141 2.06 6.46 14.01
C SER A 141 2.85 5.65 15.03
N PHE A 142 3.88 4.91 14.62
CA PHE A 142 4.79 4.25 15.57
C PHE A 142 5.68 5.23 16.34
N THR A 143 6.02 6.37 15.72
CA THR A 143 6.90 7.40 16.31
C THR A 143 6.13 8.49 17.05
N MET A 144 4.79 8.49 17.02
CA MET A 144 3.93 9.52 17.63
C MET A 144 4.25 9.77 19.11
N ARG A 145 4.64 8.72 19.85
CA ARG A 145 4.97 8.83 21.29
C ARG A 145 6.30 9.54 21.56
N MET A 146 7.16 9.69 20.55
CA MET A 146 8.43 10.40 20.65
C MET A 146 8.29 11.90 20.36
N TRP A 147 7.13 12.36 19.89
CA TRP A 147 6.92 13.72 19.39
C TRP A 147 6.03 14.52 20.32
N ASN A 148 6.43 15.76 20.60
CA ASN A 148 5.69 16.63 21.53
C ASN A 148 4.49 17.30 20.81
N SER A 149 4.65 17.61 19.51
CA SER A 149 3.59 18.14 18.65
C SER A 149 3.35 17.26 17.41
N ALA A 150 2.79 16.06 17.60
CA ALA A 150 2.51 15.10 16.53
C ALA A 150 1.86 15.69 15.25
N PRO A 151 0.78 16.50 15.30
CA PRO A 151 0.18 17.03 14.07
C PRO A 151 1.07 18.02 13.30
N LYS A 152 1.97 18.74 13.98
CA LYS A 152 2.88 19.71 13.34
C LYS A 152 3.99 19.05 12.54
N VAL A 153 4.36 17.81 12.89
CA VAL A 153 5.38 17.02 12.20
C VAL A 153 4.74 16.12 11.13
N ILE A 154 3.55 15.56 11.40
CA ILE A 154 2.84 14.68 10.46
C ILE A 154 2.39 15.45 9.21
N ALA A 155 1.76 16.62 9.37
CA ALA A 155 1.20 17.38 8.26
C ALA A 155 2.22 17.75 7.15
N PRO A 156 3.40 18.34 7.45
CA PRO A 156 4.36 18.71 6.41
C PRO A 156 5.03 17.50 5.74
N VAL A 157 5.35 16.44 6.49
CA VAL A 157 5.96 15.22 5.92
C VAL A 157 4.96 14.50 5.01
N MET A 158 3.68 14.46 5.40
CA MET A 158 2.59 13.94 4.57
C MET A 158 2.40 14.74 3.29
N LEU A 159 2.39 16.07 3.37
CA LEU A 159 2.19 16.95 2.22
C LEU A 159 3.34 16.78 1.21
N VAL A 160 4.59 16.78 1.69
CA VAL A 160 5.75 16.56 0.84
C VAL A 160 5.72 15.17 0.22
N SER A 161 5.43 14.13 1.00
CA SER A 161 5.31 12.76 0.47
C SER A 161 4.19 12.63 -0.58
N LEU A 162 3.06 13.32 -0.41
CA LEU A 162 1.96 13.35 -1.37
C LEU A 162 2.36 14.07 -2.65
N LEU A 163 3.02 15.24 -2.56
CA LEU A 163 3.47 15.99 -3.73
C LEU A 163 4.42 15.15 -4.59
N PHE A 164 5.41 14.52 -3.97
CA PHE A 164 6.34 13.65 -4.70
C PHE A 164 5.68 12.35 -5.20
N GLY A 165 4.72 11.79 -4.45
CA GLY A 165 3.92 10.65 -4.90
C GLY A 165 3.09 10.96 -6.14
N ILE A 166 2.47 12.14 -6.23
CA ILE A 166 1.74 12.60 -7.42
C ILE A 166 2.69 12.74 -8.62
N LEU A 167 3.90 13.27 -8.41
CA LEU A 167 4.89 13.35 -9.48
C LEU A 167 5.30 11.96 -10.02
N ASP A 168 5.49 10.98 -9.13
CA ASP A 168 5.78 9.60 -9.52
C ASP A 168 4.57 8.92 -10.18
N ALA A 169 3.34 9.25 -9.78
CA ALA A 169 2.12 8.76 -10.43
C ALA A 169 1.95 9.30 -11.86
N VAL A 170 2.29 10.57 -12.10
CA VAL A 170 2.27 11.16 -13.44
C VAL A 170 3.31 10.50 -14.35
N LYS A 171 4.49 10.17 -13.82
CA LYS A 171 5.49 9.34 -14.51
C LYS A 171 4.92 7.96 -14.85
N ALA A 172 4.37 7.27 -13.86
CA ALA A 172 3.80 5.92 -14.03
C ALA A 172 2.61 5.88 -15.00
N ALA A 173 1.91 7.00 -15.19
CA ALA A 173 0.83 7.15 -16.16
C ALA A 173 1.32 7.37 -17.62
N GLY A 174 2.63 7.42 -17.86
CA GLY A 174 3.22 7.54 -19.21
C GLY A 174 3.38 8.98 -19.72
N PHE A 175 3.21 9.99 -18.87
CA PHE A 175 3.42 11.41 -19.22
C PHE A 175 4.86 11.88 -18.98
N GLU A 176 5.84 11.07 -19.35
CA GLU A 176 7.27 11.37 -19.16
C GLU A 176 7.71 12.65 -19.90
N ASN A 177 7.06 12.99 -21.02
CA ASN A 177 7.37 14.14 -21.87
C ASN A 177 7.01 15.52 -21.28
N LEU A 178 6.23 15.57 -20.20
CA LEU A 178 5.85 16.82 -19.51
C LEU A 178 6.74 17.11 -18.30
N LEU A 179 7.68 16.22 -17.99
CA LEU A 179 8.53 16.35 -16.80
C LEU A 179 9.84 17.08 -17.14
N PRO A 180 10.24 18.08 -16.34
CA PRO A 180 11.52 18.76 -16.51
C PRO A 180 12.69 17.79 -16.42
N ALA A 181 13.76 18.06 -17.18
CA ALA A 181 15.02 17.29 -17.21
C ALA A 181 15.74 17.16 -15.85
N TRP A 182 15.27 17.87 -14.81
CA TRP A 182 15.73 17.72 -13.43
C TRP A 182 15.20 16.46 -12.73
N SER A 183 14.12 15.85 -13.24
CA SER A 183 13.46 14.69 -12.63
C SER A 183 14.19 13.36 -12.87
N THR A 184 15.17 13.33 -13.78
CA THR A 184 16.07 12.20 -14.08
C THR A 184 17.34 12.21 -13.23
N HIS A 185 17.66 13.33 -12.57
CA HIS A 185 18.84 13.49 -11.73
C HIS A 185 18.61 13.11 -10.25
N LEU A 186 17.39 12.73 -9.85
CA LEU A 186 17.15 12.25 -8.50
C LEU A 186 17.69 10.82 -8.33
N PRO A 187 18.58 10.58 -7.33
CA PRO A 187 18.96 9.21 -6.98
C PRO A 187 17.70 8.43 -6.59
N LEU A 188 17.53 7.21 -7.12
CA LEU A 188 16.31 6.35 -7.05
C LEU A 188 15.17 6.63 -8.05
N ALA A 189 15.28 7.59 -8.97
CA ALA A 189 14.25 7.82 -9.99
C ALA A 189 14.03 6.61 -10.92
N GLY A 190 15.07 5.82 -11.21
CA GLY A 190 14.98 4.62 -12.05
C GLY A 190 14.19 3.44 -11.44
N GLN A 191 13.81 3.51 -10.17
CA GLN A 191 13.06 2.45 -9.47
C GLN A 191 11.67 2.90 -8.99
N GLY A 192 11.20 4.09 -9.40
CA GLY A 192 9.90 4.62 -8.96
C GLY A 192 9.85 5.01 -7.47
N LEU A 193 11.01 5.27 -6.86
CA LEU A 193 11.18 5.62 -5.45
C LEU A 193 11.64 7.07 -5.26
N ALA A 194 11.32 7.97 -6.21
CA ALA A 194 11.80 9.35 -6.15
C ALA A 194 11.22 10.12 -4.95
N TRP A 195 10.10 9.67 -4.38
CA TRP A 195 9.52 10.19 -3.14
C TRP A 195 10.34 9.90 -1.88
N LEU A 196 11.15 8.84 -1.83
CA LEU A 196 11.79 8.39 -0.58
C LEU A 196 12.86 9.38 -0.07
N PRO A 197 13.82 9.87 -0.89
CA PRO A 197 14.80 10.86 -0.46
C PRO A 197 14.20 12.16 0.11
N PRO A 198 13.25 12.86 -0.56
CA PRO A 198 12.69 14.09 -0.04
C PRO A 198 11.81 13.88 1.21
N SER A 199 11.12 12.74 1.30
CA SER A 199 10.30 12.41 2.47
C SER A 199 11.14 12.16 3.71
N VAL A 200 12.25 11.43 3.56
CA VAL A 200 13.21 11.19 4.65
C VAL A 200 13.88 12.50 5.06
N LEU A 201 14.29 13.34 4.10
CA LEU A 201 14.88 14.65 4.40
C LEU A 201 13.89 15.52 5.20
N MET A 202 12.62 15.56 4.81
CA MET A 202 11.62 16.31 5.56
C MET A 202 11.30 15.73 6.93
N LEU A 203 11.31 14.39 7.07
CA LEU A 203 11.16 13.75 8.37
C LEU A 203 12.29 14.16 9.32
N VAL A 204 13.54 14.20 8.82
CA VAL A 204 14.71 14.66 9.59
C VAL A 204 14.57 16.13 9.96
N LEU A 205 14.21 17.01 9.02
CA LEU A 205 14.02 18.44 9.29
C LEU A 205 12.90 18.69 10.30
N ALA A 206 11.77 18.01 10.17
CA ALA A 206 10.63 18.16 11.06
C ALA A 206 10.93 17.58 12.46
N ALA A 207 11.71 16.50 12.55
CA ALA A 207 12.19 15.97 13.83
C ALA A 207 13.19 16.91 14.52
N ILE A 208 14.07 17.57 13.76
CA ILE A 208 14.97 18.60 14.29
C ILE A 208 14.15 19.80 14.78
N TYR A 209 13.17 20.25 14.01
CA TYR A 209 12.29 21.37 14.39
C TYR A 209 11.49 21.07 15.67
N ASP A 210 10.91 19.87 15.81
CA ASP A 210 10.19 19.46 17.03
C ASP A 210 11.12 19.46 18.25
N ARG A 211 12.36 18.96 18.11
CA ARG A 211 13.35 18.97 19.20
C ARG A 211 13.88 20.36 19.56
N VAL A 212 14.08 21.24 18.57
CA VAL A 212 14.57 22.61 18.79
C VAL A 212 13.47 23.48 19.41
N CYS A 213 12.23 23.37 18.92
CA CYS A 213 11.09 24.11 19.46
C CYS A 213 10.73 23.63 20.88
N SER A 214 10.84 22.32 21.17
CA SER A 214 10.69 21.79 22.53
C SER A 214 11.73 22.34 23.51
N ARG A 215 12.95 22.66 23.05
CA ARG A 215 13.98 23.26 23.90
C ARG A 215 13.68 24.73 24.22
N SER A 216 13.01 25.43 23.30
CA SER A 216 12.60 26.83 23.50
C SER A 216 11.51 26.99 24.57
N GLU A 217 10.56 26.05 24.67
CA GLU A 217 9.55 26.04 25.75
C GLU A 217 10.15 25.68 27.12
N ALA A 218 11.18 24.83 27.16
CA ALA A 218 11.88 24.45 28.39
C ALA A 218 12.81 25.55 28.95
N THR A 219 13.28 26.48 28.13
CA THR A 219 14.07 27.65 28.57
C THR A 219 13.25 28.90 28.87
N ALA A 220 11.93 28.86 28.62
CA ALA A 220 11.02 29.97 28.92
C ALA A 220 10.33 29.82 30.30
N HIS A 221 10.66 28.78 31.06
CA HIS A 221 10.20 28.53 32.43
C HIS A 221 11.35 28.55 33.43
#